data_AF-A0AAQ4FS08-F1
#
_entry.id   AF-A0AAQ4FS08-F1
#
_cell.length_a   1.000
_cell.length_b   1.000
_cell.length_c   1.000
_cell.angle_alpha   90.00
_cell.angle_beta   90.00
_cell.angle_gamma   90.00
#
_symmetry.space_group_name_H-M   'P 1'
#
loop_
_entity.id
_entity.type
_entity.pdbx_description
1 polymer ?
#
loop_
_entity_poly.entity_id
_entity_poly.type
_entity_poly.pdbx_seq_one_letter_code
_entity_poly.pdbx_strand_id
1 'polypeptide(L)'
;MSLFSTSQFKYSSFKDRAFTAIGCAVAVVTGFSLPTLIVLMGHLLLKFIVFQSVEAELCGNQRLTIGRFQSEAKLIAGYMALVGLAMLLSNVIIVGSLGMSATKQSFRIRHYFMRAMLHQEVGWFDTHTAGDFAGRITADLEKIHDGLGEKIGMCLFFLSTAVASLISAFWHGWQLALVLLALVPCLVILTTGIAKVQSKLEGEESTAYHNAEAVAMEAVTFIRTVIAYGGQLKETKR
;
A
#
# COMPACT_ATOMS: atom_id res chain seq x y z
N MET A 1 15.12 10.62 -9.89
CA MET A 1 13.90 9.80 -10.05
C MET A 1 14.13 8.76 -11.14
N SER A 2 14.97 7.77 -10.83
CA SER A 2 15.42 6.67 -11.70
C SER A 2 14.95 5.32 -11.13
N LEU A 3 13.74 5.31 -10.55
CA LEU A 3 13.19 4.19 -9.77
C LEU A 3 12.79 2.96 -10.61
N PHE A 4 12.93 3.04 -11.94
CA PHE A 4 12.82 1.90 -12.85
C PHE A 4 14.18 1.64 -13.50
N SER A 5 15.15 1.17 -12.71
CA SER A 5 16.30 0.51 -13.33
C SER A 5 15.79 -0.76 -13.99
N THR A 6 15.86 -0.82 -15.32
CA THR A 6 15.50 -1.97 -16.17
C THR A 6 16.23 -3.27 -15.79
N SER A 7 17.21 -3.21 -14.87
CA SER A 7 17.90 -4.36 -14.31
C SER A 7 17.01 -5.25 -13.41
N GLN A 8 16.02 -4.71 -12.69
CA GLN A 8 15.19 -5.51 -11.78
C GLN A 8 14.19 -6.41 -12.51
N PHE A 9 13.67 -5.95 -13.66
CA PHE A 9 12.77 -6.75 -14.52
C PHE A 9 13.50 -7.63 -15.54
N LYS A 10 14.84 -7.76 -15.43
CA LYS A 10 15.67 -8.50 -16.41
C LYS A 10 15.28 -9.99 -16.52
N TYR A 11 14.68 -10.56 -15.47
CA TYR A 11 14.25 -11.97 -15.43
C TYR A 11 12.77 -12.17 -15.83
N SER A 12 12.05 -11.11 -16.19
CA SER A 12 10.66 -11.18 -16.59
C SER A 12 10.53 -11.62 -18.06
N SER A 13 9.76 -12.69 -18.31
CA SER A 13 9.44 -13.11 -19.67
C SER A 13 8.54 -12.08 -20.35
N PHE A 14 8.53 -12.03 -21.69
CA PHE A 14 7.68 -11.12 -22.46
C PHE A 14 6.20 -11.19 -22.03
N LYS A 15 5.69 -12.38 -21.70
CA LYS A 15 4.32 -12.58 -21.21
C LYS A 15 4.10 -11.96 -19.83
N ASP A 16 5.04 -12.12 -18.90
CA ASP A 16 4.94 -11.56 -17.55
C ASP A 16 5.05 -10.04 -17.58
N ARG A 17 5.88 -9.49 -18.47
CA ARG A 17 5.97 -8.05 -18.69
C ARG A 17 4.67 -7.47 -19.26
N ALA A 18 3.99 -8.20 -20.15
CA ALA A 18 2.68 -7.81 -20.66
C ALA A 18 1.60 -7.83 -19.55
N PHE A 19 1.53 -8.88 -18.74
CA PHE A 19 0.61 -8.94 -17.59
C PHE A 19 0.83 -7.81 -16.59
N THR A 20 2.10 -7.52 -16.29
CA THR A 20 2.48 -6.43 -15.39
C THR A 20 2.05 -5.07 -15.95
N ALA A 21 2.28 -4.83 -17.25
CA ALA A 21 1.86 -3.60 -17.92
C ALA A 21 0.33 -3.42 -17.94
N ILE A 22 -0.42 -4.50 -18.18
CA ILE A 22 -1.89 -4.49 -18.12
C ILE A 22 -2.36 -4.17 -16.70
N GLY A 23 -1.79 -4.81 -15.68
CA GLY A 23 -2.10 -4.51 -14.27
C GLY A 23 -1.86 -3.05 -13.91
N CYS A 24 -0.74 -2.47 -14.35
CA CYS A 24 -0.44 -1.05 -14.15
C CYS A 24 -1.44 -0.14 -14.88
N ALA A 25 -1.80 -0.44 -16.13
CA ALA A 25 -2.78 0.34 -16.88
C ALA A 25 -4.16 0.33 -16.21
N VAL A 26 -4.62 -0.85 -15.76
CA VAL A 26 -5.88 -1.00 -15.03
C VAL A 26 -5.83 -0.27 -13.68
N ALA A 27 -4.68 -0.28 -12.98
CA ALA A 27 -4.51 0.46 -11.73
C ALA A 27 -4.68 1.97 -11.92
N VAL A 28 -4.12 2.52 -13.00
CA VAL A 28 -4.28 3.95 -13.34
C VAL A 28 -5.75 4.26 -13.61
N VAL A 29 -6.43 3.48 -14.45
CA VAL A 29 -7.86 3.70 -14.78
C VAL A 29 -8.74 3.58 -13.53
N THR A 30 -8.46 2.60 -12.66
CA THR A 30 -9.22 2.41 -11.42
C THR A 30 -9.01 3.55 -10.44
N GLY A 31 -7.87 4.25 -10.46
CA GLY A 31 -7.65 5.45 -9.63
C GLY A 31 -8.63 6.59 -9.90
N PHE A 32 -9.20 6.68 -11.11
CA PHE A 32 -10.22 7.69 -11.43
C PHE A 32 -11.61 7.34 -10.88
N SER A 33 -11.85 6.10 -10.44
CA SER A 33 -13.17 5.68 -9.96
C SER A 33 -13.58 6.42 -8.68
N LEU A 34 -12.65 6.63 -7.74
CA LEU A 34 -12.91 7.27 -6.45
C LEU A 34 -13.40 8.73 -6.61
N PRO A 35 -12.69 9.62 -7.34
CA PRO A 35 -13.20 10.96 -7.62
C PRO A 35 -14.55 10.95 -8.34
N THR A 36 -14.72 10.03 -9.30
CA THR A 36 -15.96 9.90 -10.07
C THR A 36 -17.15 9.56 -9.16
N LEU A 37 -16.97 8.64 -8.21
CA LEU A 37 -18.00 8.30 -7.22
C LEU A 37 -18.36 9.49 -6.32
N ILE A 38 -17.37 10.27 -5.88
CA ILE A 38 -17.58 11.46 -5.06
C ILE A 38 -18.39 12.53 -5.82
N VAL A 39 -18.06 12.79 -7.10
CA VAL A 39 -18.79 13.74 -7.94
C VAL A 39 -20.22 13.29 -8.17
N LEU A 40 -20.43 12.01 -8.48
CA LEU A 40 -21.75 11.45 -8.69
C LEU A 40 -22.61 11.54 -7.41
N MET A 41 -21.97 11.37 -6.25
CA MET A 41 -22.62 11.58 -4.95
C MET A 41 -22.99 13.05 -4.73
N GLY A 42 -22.10 13.97 -5.10
CA GLY A 42 -22.41 15.41 -5.09
C GLY A 42 -23.65 15.75 -5.92
N HIS A 43 -23.77 15.19 -7.13
CA HIS A 43 -24.96 15.39 -7.97
C HIS A 43 -26.23 14.82 -7.33
N LEU A 44 -26.15 13.64 -6.71
CA LEU A 44 -27.29 13.05 -6.00
C LEU A 44 -27.73 13.95 -4.84
N LEU A 45 -26.78 14.43 -4.02
CA LEU A 45 -27.07 15.33 -2.90
C LEU A 45 -27.73 16.63 -3.35
N LEU A 46 -27.25 17.25 -4.43
CA LEU A 46 -27.87 18.46 -4.99
C LEU A 46 -29.32 18.21 -5.41
N LYS A 47 -29.64 17.04 -5.98
CA LYS A 47 -31.03 16.69 -6.32
C LYS A 47 -31.91 16.53 -5.07
N PHE A 48 -31.38 15.96 -3.98
CA PHE A 48 -32.09 15.89 -2.71
C PHE A 48 -32.37 17.28 -2.12
N ILE A 49 -31.38 18.18 -2.15
CA ILE A 49 -31.53 19.56 -1.65
C ILE A 49 -32.63 20.29 -2.44
N VAL A 50 -32.61 20.19 -3.77
CA VAL A 50 -33.63 20.82 -4.63
C VAL A 50 -35.02 20.21 -4.40
N PHE A 51 -35.11 18.90 -4.20
CA PHE A 51 -36.38 18.25 -3.87
C PHE A 51 -36.93 18.78 -2.53
N GLN A 52 -36.09 18.90 -1.51
CA GLN A 52 -36.47 19.44 -0.20
C GLN A 52 -36.91 20.92 -0.28
N SER A 53 -36.25 21.75 -1.09
CA SER A 53 -36.63 23.16 -1.25
C SER A 53 -37.96 23.31 -2.00
N VAL A 54 -38.21 22.49 -3.02
CA VAL A 54 -39.48 22.52 -3.80
C VAL A 54 -40.66 22.02 -2.96
N GLU A 55 -40.46 21.03 -2.11
CA GLU A 55 -41.48 20.54 -1.17
C GLU A 55 -41.89 21.63 -0.15
N ALA A 56 -40.98 22.53 0.21
CA ALA A 56 -41.27 23.64 1.13
C ALA A 56 -42.12 24.76 0.49
N GLU A 57 -42.11 24.90 -0.84
CA GLU A 57 -42.82 25.98 -1.56
C GLU A 57 -44.19 25.58 -2.14
N LEU A 58 -44.45 24.29 -2.44
CA LEU A 58 -45.60 23.87 -3.25
C LEU A 58 -46.46 22.77 -2.60
N CYS A 59 -47.62 23.12 -2.03
CA CYS A 59 -48.63 22.18 -1.51
C CYS A 59 -49.50 21.48 -2.60
N GLY A 60 -49.23 21.69 -3.89
CA GLY A 60 -50.26 21.49 -4.94
C GLY A 60 -50.08 20.33 -5.93
N ASN A 61 -48.89 19.74 -6.08
CA ASN A 61 -48.68 18.71 -7.11
C ASN A 61 -47.56 17.69 -6.78
N GLN A 62 -47.56 17.19 -5.55
CA GLN A 62 -46.55 16.31 -4.97
C GLN A 62 -46.26 15.04 -5.80
N ARG A 63 -47.29 14.40 -6.38
CA ARG A 63 -47.15 13.08 -7.03
C ARG A 63 -46.27 13.08 -8.28
N LEU A 64 -46.32 14.13 -9.11
CA LEU A 64 -45.49 14.22 -10.32
C LEU A 64 -44.02 14.55 -9.98
N THR A 65 -43.80 15.38 -8.95
CA THR A 65 -42.48 15.77 -8.46
C THR A 65 -41.74 14.59 -7.85
N ILE A 66 -42.42 13.79 -7.03
CA ILE A 66 -41.86 12.57 -6.42
C ILE A 66 -41.48 11.54 -7.50
N GLY A 67 -42.33 11.35 -8.52
CA GLY A 67 -42.05 10.41 -9.61
C GLY A 67 -40.80 10.78 -10.42
N ARG A 68 -40.65 12.06 -10.78
CA ARG A 68 -39.47 12.57 -11.51
C ARG A 68 -38.19 12.52 -10.65
N PHE A 69 -38.29 12.84 -9.37
CA PHE A 69 -37.16 12.72 -8.46
C PHE A 69 -36.69 11.27 -8.32
N GLN A 70 -37.63 10.33 -8.14
CA GLN A 70 -37.31 8.91 -8.02
C GLN A 70 -36.65 8.34 -9.28
N SER A 71 -37.08 8.73 -10.48
CA SER A 71 -36.46 8.25 -11.72
C SER A 71 -35.02 8.75 -11.88
N GLU A 72 -34.78 10.03 -11.62
CA GLU A 72 -33.44 10.63 -11.73
C GLU A 72 -32.49 10.09 -10.66
N ALA A 73 -32.97 9.96 -9.41
CA ALA A 73 -32.18 9.39 -8.32
C ALA A 73 -31.81 7.93 -8.57
N LYS A 74 -32.75 7.11 -9.09
CA LYS A 74 -32.48 5.71 -9.47
C LYS A 74 -31.44 5.62 -10.59
N LEU A 75 -31.48 6.53 -11.56
CA LEU A 75 -30.54 6.56 -12.68
C LEU A 75 -29.12 6.87 -12.17
N ILE A 76 -28.97 7.92 -11.35
CA ILE A 76 -27.69 8.29 -10.73
C ILE A 76 -27.16 7.16 -9.82
N ALA A 77 -28.03 6.56 -9.00
CA ALA A 77 -27.67 5.42 -8.14
C ALA A 77 -27.25 4.19 -8.98
N GLY A 78 -27.90 3.96 -10.12
CA GLY A 78 -27.51 2.91 -11.07
C GLY A 78 -26.10 3.12 -11.62
N TYR A 79 -25.72 4.35 -11.97
CA TYR A 79 -24.35 4.67 -12.37
C TYR A 79 -23.34 4.47 -11.24
N MET A 80 -23.68 4.81 -9.99
CA MET A 80 -22.79 4.55 -8.83
C MET A 80 -22.55 3.06 -8.64
N ALA A 81 -23.61 2.24 -8.75
CA ALA A 81 -23.52 0.80 -8.62
C ALA A 81 -22.65 0.19 -9.73
N LEU A 82 -22.78 0.68 -10.98
CA LEU A 82 -21.96 0.23 -12.11
C LEU A 82 -20.48 0.56 -11.90
N VAL A 83 -20.16 1.78 -11.46
CA VAL A 83 -18.77 2.18 -11.17
C VAL A 83 -18.20 1.35 -10.00
N GLY A 84 -19.00 1.09 -8.96
CA GLY A 84 -18.61 0.23 -7.84
C GLY A 84 -18.30 -1.21 -8.28
N LEU A 85 -19.14 -1.80 -9.12
CA LEU A 85 -18.91 -3.13 -9.68
C LEU A 85 -17.65 -3.16 -10.56
N ALA A 86 -17.47 -2.16 -11.42
CA ALA A 86 -16.27 -2.04 -12.26
C ALA A 86 -14.99 -1.91 -11.41
N MET A 87 -15.05 -1.17 -10.30
CA MET A 87 -13.93 -1.02 -9.37
C MET A 87 -13.59 -2.34 -8.68
N LEU A 88 -14.59 -3.13 -8.28
CA LEU A 88 -14.36 -4.46 -7.68
C LEU A 88 -13.66 -5.39 -8.67
N LEU A 89 -14.17 -5.49 -9.90
CA LEU A 89 -13.59 -6.33 -10.95
C LEU A 89 -12.16 -5.88 -11.28
N SER A 90 -11.93 -4.57 -11.41
CA SER A 90 -10.63 -4.02 -11.74
C SER A 90 -9.59 -4.29 -10.65
N ASN A 91 -9.98 -4.18 -9.37
CA ASN A 91 -9.07 -4.50 -8.25
C ASN A 91 -8.66 -5.97 -8.24
N VAL A 92 -9.58 -6.90 -8.50
CA VAL A 92 -9.26 -8.33 -8.63
C VAL A 92 -8.25 -8.55 -9.77
N ILE A 93 -8.41 -7.86 -10.89
CA ILE A 93 -7.48 -7.95 -12.03
C ILE A 93 -6.10 -7.38 -11.66
N ILE A 94 -6.03 -6.23 -10.98
CA ILE A 94 -4.76 -5.61 -10.56
C ILE A 94 -3.99 -6.53 -9.61
N VAL A 95 -4.61 -6.92 -8.49
CA VAL A 95 -3.97 -7.76 -7.46
C VAL A 95 -3.63 -9.13 -8.02
N GLY A 96 -4.53 -9.74 -8.80
CA GLY A 96 -4.31 -11.04 -9.43
C GLY A 96 -3.16 -11.01 -10.44
N SER A 97 -3.13 -10.04 -11.35
CA SER A 97 -2.10 -9.97 -12.41
C SER A 97 -0.71 -9.65 -11.86
N LEU A 98 -0.60 -8.68 -10.95
CA LEU A 98 0.68 -8.29 -10.33
C LEU A 98 1.17 -9.36 -9.36
N GLY A 99 0.29 -9.94 -8.54
CA GLY A 99 0.63 -11.03 -7.64
C GLY A 99 1.14 -12.27 -8.37
N MET A 100 0.47 -12.69 -9.45
CA MET A 100 0.94 -13.81 -10.27
C MET A 100 2.28 -13.53 -10.95
N SER A 101 2.50 -12.30 -11.44
CA SER A 101 3.76 -11.89 -12.06
C SER A 101 4.91 -11.91 -11.04
N ALA A 102 4.68 -11.36 -9.84
CA ALA A 102 5.66 -11.37 -8.76
C ALA A 102 6.04 -12.78 -8.32
N THR A 103 5.06 -13.67 -8.10
CA THR A 103 5.35 -15.07 -7.71
C THR A 103 6.18 -15.80 -8.75
N LYS A 104 5.89 -15.63 -10.05
CA LYS A 104 6.68 -16.23 -11.13
C LYS A 104 8.10 -15.68 -11.16
N GLN A 105 8.28 -14.37 -10.96
CA GLN A 105 9.59 -13.74 -10.95
C GLN A 105 10.42 -14.20 -9.74
N SER A 106 9.84 -14.21 -8.54
CA SER A 106 10.51 -14.71 -7.33
C SER A 106 10.94 -16.18 -7.46
N PHE A 107 10.11 -17.03 -8.08
CA PHE A 107 10.48 -18.43 -8.35
C PHE A 107 11.67 -18.55 -9.31
N ARG A 108 11.69 -17.77 -10.41
CA ARG A 108 12.82 -17.75 -11.35
C ARG A 108 14.09 -17.27 -10.66
N ILE A 109 14.02 -16.19 -9.89
CA ILE A 109 15.18 -15.63 -9.19
C ILE A 109 15.72 -16.70 -8.24
N ARG A 110 14.86 -17.36 -7.46
CA ARG A 110 15.26 -18.47 -6.57
C ARG A 110 15.94 -19.61 -7.32
N HIS A 111 15.43 -19.98 -8.51
CA HIS A 111 16.02 -21.03 -9.33
C HIS A 111 17.41 -20.64 -9.87
N TYR A 112 17.55 -19.45 -10.47
CA TYR A 112 18.85 -18.96 -10.96
C TYR A 112 19.85 -18.82 -9.82
N PHE A 113 19.38 -18.33 -8.69
CA PHE A 113 20.18 -18.16 -7.49
C PHE A 113 20.70 -19.51 -6.97
N MET A 114 19.82 -20.50 -6.79
CA MET A 114 20.21 -21.85 -6.36
C MET A 114 21.18 -22.50 -7.36
N ARG A 115 20.95 -22.31 -8.66
CA ARG A 115 21.87 -22.78 -9.70
C ARG A 115 23.24 -22.12 -9.57
N ALA A 116 23.31 -20.79 -9.43
CA ALA A 116 24.58 -20.08 -9.28
C ALA A 116 25.34 -20.54 -8.04
N MET A 117 24.62 -20.73 -6.92
CA MET A 117 25.19 -21.23 -5.68
C MET A 117 25.84 -22.61 -5.80
N LEU A 118 25.20 -23.54 -6.50
CA LEU A 118 25.75 -24.88 -6.71
C LEU A 118 27.02 -24.89 -7.60
N HIS A 119 27.29 -23.81 -8.35
CA HIS A 119 28.49 -23.69 -9.19
C HIS A 119 29.62 -22.91 -8.50
N GLN A 120 29.43 -22.52 -7.23
CA GLN A 120 30.41 -21.75 -6.49
C GLN A 120 31.53 -22.65 -5.93
N GLU A 121 32.75 -22.11 -5.84
CA GLU A 121 33.92 -22.84 -5.33
C GLU A 121 33.83 -23.17 -3.83
N VAL A 122 34.50 -24.25 -3.40
CA VAL A 122 34.48 -24.71 -2.00
C VAL A 122 35.03 -23.64 -1.04
N GLY A 123 36.07 -22.90 -1.44
CA GLY A 123 36.64 -21.82 -0.61
C GLY A 123 35.67 -20.66 -0.34
N TRP A 124 34.65 -20.48 -1.18
CA TRP A 124 33.60 -19.50 -0.93
C TRP A 124 32.66 -19.96 0.19
N PHE A 125 32.39 -21.27 0.30
CA PHE A 125 31.59 -21.84 1.38
C PHE A 125 32.34 -21.86 2.72
N ASP A 126 33.67 -21.97 2.71
CA ASP A 126 34.48 -21.89 3.93
C ASP A 126 34.47 -20.50 4.58
N THR A 127 34.20 -19.45 3.79
CA THR A 127 34.10 -18.07 4.28
C THR A 127 32.67 -17.66 4.65
N HIS A 128 31.65 -18.42 4.26
CA HIS A 128 30.24 -18.09 4.46
C HIS A 128 29.46 -19.23 5.12
N THR A 129 28.99 -19.03 6.35
CA THR A 129 28.21 -20.02 7.11
C THR A 129 26.91 -20.37 6.38
N ALA A 130 26.74 -21.64 5.98
CA ALA A 130 25.63 -22.10 5.13
C ALA A 130 24.21 -21.83 5.71
N GLY A 131 24.08 -21.81 7.04
CA GLY A 131 22.79 -21.61 7.73
C GLY A 131 22.27 -20.17 7.71
N ASP A 132 23.15 -19.18 7.79
CA ASP A 132 22.76 -17.75 7.74
C ASP A 132 22.37 -17.35 6.30
N PHE A 133 23.06 -17.92 5.32
CA PHE A 133 22.89 -17.57 3.92
C PHE A 133 21.50 -17.93 3.39
N ALA A 134 21.11 -19.21 3.46
CA ALA A 134 19.83 -19.69 2.91
C ALA A 134 18.59 -19.00 3.52
N GLY A 135 18.63 -18.70 4.82
CA GLY A 135 17.60 -17.93 5.51
C GLY A 135 17.51 -16.49 5.00
N ARG A 136 18.66 -15.81 4.88
CA ARG A 136 18.73 -14.43 4.37
C ARG A 136 18.20 -14.29 2.95
N ILE A 137 18.51 -15.21 2.06
CA ILE A 137 18.00 -15.15 0.67
C ILE A 137 16.50 -15.37 0.61
N THR A 138 15.97 -16.26 1.44
CA THR A 138 14.52 -16.47 1.49
C THR A 138 13.83 -15.17 1.94
N ALA A 139 14.33 -14.53 2.99
CA ALA A 139 13.85 -13.24 3.44
C ALA A 139 14.01 -12.12 2.38
N ASP A 140 15.13 -12.09 1.67
CA ASP A 140 15.36 -11.08 0.63
C ASP A 140 14.50 -11.32 -0.63
N LEU A 141 14.21 -12.58 -0.97
CA LEU A 141 13.27 -12.94 -2.03
C LEU A 141 11.83 -12.57 -1.67
N GLU A 142 11.44 -12.70 -0.41
CA GLU A 142 10.14 -12.23 0.09
C GLU A 142 10.02 -10.72 -0.04
N LYS A 143 11.04 -9.94 0.37
CA LYS A 143 11.06 -8.48 0.17
C LYS A 143 10.96 -8.10 -1.31
N ILE A 144 11.62 -8.84 -2.19
CA ILE A 144 11.51 -8.63 -3.65
C ILE A 144 10.11 -8.96 -4.16
N HIS A 145 9.50 -10.04 -3.67
CA HIS A 145 8.12 -10.41 -4.01
C HIS A 145 7.14 -9.32 -3.61
N ASP A 146 7.22 -8.84 -2.37
CA ASP A 146 6.40 -7.75 -1.86
C ASP A 146 6.61 -6.46 -2.65
N GLY A 147 7.87 -6.17 -3.00
CA GLY A 147 8.24 -4.97 -3.76
C GLY A 147 7.77 -5.00 -5.22
N LEU A 148 7.73 -6.16 -5.87
CA LEU A 148 7.31 -6.32 -7.27
C LEU A 148 5.82 -6.64 -7.45
N GLY A 149 5.15 -7.08 -6.38
CA GLY A 149 3.77 -7.53 -6.39
C GLY A 149 2.78 -6.38 -6.24
N GLU A 150 1.89 -6.52 -5.26
CA GLU A 150 0.72 -5.66 -5.07
C GLU A 150 1.07 -4.20 -4.78
N LYS A 151 2.22 -3.95 -4.14
CA LYS A 151 2.63 -2.61 -3.71
C LYS A 151 2.84 -1.64 -4.87
N ILE A 152 3.33 -2.12 -6.03
CA ILE A 152 3.47 -1.29 -7.24
C ILE A 152 2.09 -0.85 -7.73
N GLY A 153 1.14 -1.79 -7.77
CA GLY A 153 -0.24 -1.52 -8.18
C GLY A 153 -0.91 -0.51 -7.25
N MET A 154 -0.77 -0.67 -5.94
CA MET A 154 -1.27 0.28 -4.95
C MET A 154 -0.63 1.67 -5.11
N CYS A 155 0.69 1.75 -5.31
CA CYS A 155 1.39 3.02 -5.48
C CYS A 155 0.84 3.78 -6.70
N LEU A 156 0.68 3.10 -7.84
CA LEU A 156 0.10 3.69 -9.05
C LEU A 156 -1.36 4.07 -8.86
N PHE A 157 -2.15 3.24 -8.16
CA PHE A 157 -3.54 3.53 -7.85
C PHE A 157 -3.67 4.80 -7.00
N PHE A 158 -2.90 4.93 -5.91
CA PHE A 158 -2.94 6.13 -5.06
C PHE A 158 -2.42 7.36 -5.77
N LEU A 159 -1.37 7.24 -6.58
CA LEU A 159 -0.86 8.36 -7.37
C LEU A 159 -1.90 8.83 -8.40
N SER A 160 -2.53 7.90 -9.12
CA SER A 160 -3.60 8.20 -10.08
C SER A 160 -4.80 8.85 -9.38
N THR A 161 -5.22 8.31 -8.24
CA THR A 161 -6.31 8.86 -7.42
C THR A 161 -6.00 10.27 -6.94
N ALA A 162 -4.78 10.53 -6.49
CA ALA A 162 -4.34 11.86 -6.05
C ALA A 162 -4.40 12.87 -7.21
N VAL A 163 -3.90 12.51 -8.39
CA VAL A 163 -3.96 13.36 -9.59
C VAL A 163 -5.40 13.59 -10.04
N ALA A 164 -6.19 12.53 -10.15
CA ALA A 164 -7.59 12.58 -10.59
C ALA A 164 -8.47 13.39 -9.64
N SER A 165 -8.30 13.23 -8.33
CA SER A 165 -9.03 14.01 -7.31
C SER A 165 -8.67 15.49 -7.37
N LEU A 166 -7.38 15.81 -7.55
CA LEU A 166 -6.95 17.20 -7.70
C LEU A 166 -7.56 17.86 -8.94
N ILE A 167 -7.51 17.18 -10.09
CA ILE A 167 -8.14 17.66 -11.34
C ILE A 167 -9.64 17.86 -11.15
N SER A 168 -10.33 16.87 -10.55
CA SER A 168 -11.77 16.95 -10.28
C SER A 168 -12.13 18.09 -9.33
N ALA A 169 -11.31 18.37 -8.31
CA ALA A 169 -11.53 19.45 -7.36
C ALA A 169 -11.40 20.83 -8.04
N PHE A 170 -10.37 21.03 -8.86
CA PHE A 170 -10.19 22.29 -9.61
C PHE A 170 -11.31 22.53 -10.62
N TRP A 171 -11.87 21.47 -11.22
CA TRP A 171 -12.96 21.60 -12.19
C TRP A 171 -14.25 22.13 -11.57
N HIS A 172 -14.66 21.62 -10.40
CA HIS A 172 -15.94 21.99 -9.78
C HIS A 172 -15.89 23.31 -9.03
N GLY A 173 -14.74 23.69 -8.48
CA GLY A 173 -14.61 24.93 -7.70
C GLY A 173 -13.18 25.24 -7.31
N TRP A 174 -12.50 26.03 -8.14
CA TRP A 174 -11.09 26.40 -7.94
C TRP A 174 -10.85 27.16 -6.62
N GLN A 175 -11.81 27.98 -6.17
CA GLN A 175 -11.68 28.75 -4.92
C GLN A 175 -11.64 27.84 -3.69
N LEU A 176 -12.57 26.87 -3.59
CA LEU A 176 -12.62 25.93 -2.47
C LEU A 176 -11.42 24.97 -2.51
N ALA A 177 -11.02 24.53 -3.71
CA ALA A 177 -9.86 23.66 -3.89
C ALA A 177 -8.56 24.30 -3.40
N LEU A 178 -8.33 25.60 -3.68
CA LEU A 178 -7.13 26.31 -3.21
C LEU A 178 -7.07 26.44 -1.68
N VAL A 179 -8.20 26.69 -1.02
CA VAL A 179 -8.26 26.76 0.44
C VAL A 179 -7.89 25.41 1.07
N LEU A 180 -8.42 24.31 0.52
CA LEU A 180 -8.08 22.95 0.98
C LEU A 180 -6.61 22.60 0.67
N LEU A 181 -6.09 23.03 -0.47
CA LEU A 181 -4.68 22.82 -0.84
C LEU A 181 -3.73 23.55 0.11
N ALA A 182 -4.10 24.73 0.60
CA ALA A 182 -3.32 25.47 1.60
C ALA A 182 -3.24 24.76 2.97
N LEU A 183 -4.21 23.89 3.30
CA LEU A 183 -4.19 23.05 4.50
C LEU A 183 -3.25 21.85 4.38
N VAL A 184 -3.00 21.33 3.17
CA VAL A 184 -2.11 20.18 2.93
C VAL A 184 -0.70 20.36 3.52
N PRO A 185 0.06 21.45 3.28
CA PRO A 185 1.39 21.61 3.85
C PRO A 185 1.38 21.64 5.38
N CYS A 186 0.34 22.20 6.00
CA CYS A 186 0.19 22.17 7.46
C CYS A 186 0.09 20.72 7.97
N LEU A 187 -0.73 19.88 7.33
CA LEU A 187 -0.85 18.46 7.67
C LEU A 187 0.47 17.69 7.44
N VAL A 188 1.18 17.99 6.36
CA VAL A 188 2.49 17.36 6.07
C VAL A 188 3.51 17.71 7.15
N ILE A 189 3.55 18.96 7.62
CA ILE A 189 4.47 19.38 8.68
C ILE A 189 4.15 18.64 10.00
N LEU A 190 2.87 18.58 10.37
CA LEU A 190 2.44 17.89 11.60
C LEU A 190 2.75 16.40 11.56
N THR A 191 2.38 15.72 10.46
CA THR A 191 2.61 14.27 10.30
C THR A 191 4.11 13.93 10.23
N THR A 192 4.91 14.74 9.53
CA THR A 192 6.37 14.56 9.49
C THR A 192 7.01 14.81 10.86
N GLY A 193 6.50 15.78 11.63
CA GLY A 193 6.95 16.03 12.99
C GLY A 193 6.71 14.82 13.90
N ILE A 194 5.50 14.28 13.90
CA ILE A 194 5.14 13.07 14.65
C ILE A 194 6.00 11.88 14.22
N ALA A 195 6.15 11.65 12.91
CA ALA A 195 6.96 10.54 12.38
C ALA A 195 8.44 10.62 12.80
N LYS A 196 9.02 11.83 12.85
CA LYS A 196 10.40 12.02 13.31
C LYS A 196 10.56 11.71 14.80
N VAL A 197 9.62 12.16 15.62
CA VAL A 197 9.65 11.87 17.05
C VAL A 197 9.48 10.37 17.28
N GLN A 198 8.53 9.74 16.60
CA GLN A 198 8.29 8.30 16.68
C GLN A 198 9.53 7.50 16.28
N SER A 199 10.15 7.80 15.14
CA SER A 199 11.37 7.12 14.69
C SER A 199 12.55 7.30 15.66
N LYS A 200 12.67 8.46 16.32
CA LYS A 200 13.69 8.68 17.35
C LYS A 200 13.45 7.80 18.57
N LEU A 201 12.21 7.77 19.07
CA LEU A 201 11.83 6.94 20.21
C LEU A 201 12.03 5.46 19.92
N GLU A 202 11.61 4.98 18.74
CA GLU A 202 11.84 3.59 18.31
C GLU A 202 13.33 3.23 18.27
N GLY A 203 14.19 4.17 17.84
CA GLY A 203 15.64 3.98 17.86
C GLY A 203 16.20 3.90 19.28
N GLU A 204 15.79 4.80 20.18
CA GLU A 204 16.20 4.79 21.59
C GLU A 204 15.71 3.52 22.30
N GLU A 205 14.46 3.13 22.11
CA GLU A 205 13.89 1.89 22.63
C GLU A 205 14.65 0.68 22.12
N SER A 206 14.87 0.57 20.80
CA SER A 206 15.62 -0.54 20.21
C SER A 206 17.03 -0.67 20.81
N THR A 207 17.75 0.44 21.01
CA THR A 207 19.09 0.38 21.63
C THR A 207 19.05 -0.04 23.10
N ALA A 208 18.08 0.44 23.88
CA ALA A 208 17.92 0.05 25.28
C ALA A 208 17.54 -1.44 25.39
N TYR A 209 16.63 -1.91 24.54
CA TYR A 209 16.25 -3.32 24.46
C TYR A 209 17.42 -4.20 24.06
N HIS A 210 18.22 -3.82 23.05
CA HIS A 210 19.40 -4.59 22.65
C HIS A 210 20.46 -4.70 23.75
N ASN A 211 20.64 -3.65 24.57
CA ASN A 211 21.56 -3.71 25.70
C ASN A 211 21.08 -4.70 26.78
N ALA A 212 19.78 -4.66 27.11
CA ALA A 212 19.20 -5.62 28.06
C ALA A 212 19.23 -7.05 27.51
N GLU A 213 18.95 -7.21 26.22
CA GLU A 213 19.02 -8.49 25.51
C GLU A 213 20.45 -9.06 25.53
N ALA A 214 21.48 -8.22 25.34
CA ALA A 214 22.87 -8.65 25.42
C ALA A 214 23.24 -9.18 26.80
N VAL A 215 22.80 -8.51 27.88
CA VAL A 215 23.01 -8.97 29.27
C VAL A 215 22.27 -10.29 29.51
N ALA A 216 21.02 -10.39 29.05
CA ALA A 216 20.24 -11.62 29.16
C ALA A 216 20.90 -12.79 28.39
N MET A 217 21.37 -12.54 27.17
CA MET A 217 22.10 -13.54 26.38
C MET A 217 23.41 -13.95 27.03
N GLU A 218 24.16 -13.03 27.64
CA GLU A 218 25.38 -13.35 28.40
C GLU A 218 25.05 -14.33 29.55
N ALA A 219 24.04 -14.00 30.36
CA ALA A 219 23.62 -14.84 31.48
C ALA A 219 23.12 -16.22 31.04
N VAL A 220 22.35 -16.30 29.95
CA VAL A 220 21.85 -17.57 29.38
C VAL A 220 22.98 -18.40 28.78
N THR A 221 23.92 -17.77 28.07
CA THR A 221 25.06 -18.46 27.45
C THR A 221 25.97 -19.09 28.51
N PHE A 222 26.19 -18.37 29.62
CA PHE A 222 27.02 -18.84 30.74
C PHE A 222 26.21 -19.40 31.91
N ILE A 223 25.00 -19.92 31.66
CA ILE A 223 24.08 -20.35 32.72
C ILE A 223 24.69 -21.38 33.68
N ARG A 224 25.54 -22.30 33.19
CA ARG A 224 26.25 -23.28 34.03
C ARG A 224 27.21 -22.60 35.01
N THR A 225 27.90 -21.55 34.58
CA THR A 225 28.80 -20.75 35.42
C THR A 225 27.99 -19.94 36.44
N VAL A 226 26.90 -19.30 36.02
CA VAL A 226 26.01 -18.54 36.92
C VAL A 226 25.45 -19.44 38.02
N ILE A 227 25.04 -20.67 37.69
CA ILE A 227 24.55 -21.66 38.67
C ILE A 227 25.70 -22.14 39.58
N ALA A 228 26.88 -22.43 39.03
CA ALA A 228 28.02 -22.92 39.80
C ALA A 228 28.48 -21.94 40.89
N TYR A 229 28.36 -20.63 40.64
CA TYR A 229 28.71 -19.58 41.62
C TYR A 229 27.49 -19.02 42.39
N GLY A 230 26.28 -19.56 42.20
CA GLY A 230 25.06 -19.08 42.87
C GLY A 230 24.67 -17.64 42.51
N GLY A 231 25.04 -17.17 41.31
CA GLY A 231 24.91 -15.77 40.89
C GLY A 231 23.52 -15.36 40.37
N GLN A 232 22.49 -16.21 40.45
CA GLN A 232 21.21 -15.96 39.78
C GLN A 232 20.55 -14.63 40.21
N LEU A 233 20.51 -14.37 41.52
CA LEU A 233 19.90 -13.14 42.07
C LEU A 233 20.65 -11.87 41.67
N LYS A 234 21.93 -11.98 41.31
CA LYS A 234 22.77 -10.86 40.87
C LYS A 234 22.50 -10.53 39.40
N GLU A 235 22.42 -11.55 38.54
CA GLU A 235 22.11 -11.35 37.11
C GLU A 235 20.66 -10.89 36.88
N THR A 236 19.69 -11.30 37.72
CA THR A 236 18.30 -10.80 37.59
C THR A 236 18.14 -9.32 37.95
N LYS A 237 19.06 -8.76 38.76
CA LYS A 237 19.01 -7.35 39.18
C LYS A 237 19.82 -6.42 38.29
N ARG A 238 20.64 -6.96 37.39
CA ARG A 238 21.53 -6.24 36.49
C ARG A 238 20.75 -5.69 35.31
#